data_AF-A0AAX4PGY2-F1
#
_entry.id   AF-A0AAX4PGY2-F1
#
_cell.length_a   1.000
_cell.length_b   1.000
_cell.length_c   1.000
_cell.angle_alpha   90.00
_cell.angle_beta   90.00
_cell.angle_gamma   90.00
#
_symmetry.space_group_name_H-M   'P 1'
#
loop_
_entity.id
_entity.type
_entity.pdbx_description
1 polymer ?
#
loop_
_entity_poly.entity_id
_entity_poly.type
_entity_poly.pdbx_seq_one_letter_code
_entity_poly.pdbx_strand_id
1 'polypeptide(L)'
;MIKYYYVRVVHGVLMTLAFVGFHFVGAFVGKWLALETSRPTSGSKNPPERWSRPKALFWSHVALQVIGLALGTAGLVYGFEEFDIPYELVQYKHGVVGVWVMGLAYFQGVMGAVRPRPLTDGELAAEGRGEGPRTRRLLRRAFEYVHSALGKVSLALGLLNVYTGVAIMRSIQYLDDDGVKQWSGVTIGFMMAVLLMDGALQKRARDAGQRSVAAANETELTASVR
;
A
#
# COMPACT_ATOMS: atom_id res chain seq x y z
N MET A 1 -36.37 9.37 -7.83
CA MET A 1 -35.94 8.42 -6.78
C MET A 1 -34.88 7.41 -7.27
N ILE A 2 -35.06 6.71 -8.40
CA ILE A 2 -34.09 5.72 -8.91
C ILE A 2 -32.71 6.32 -9.25
N LYS A 3 -32.65 7.57 -9.74
CA LYS A 3 -31.38 8.24 -10.07
C LYS A 3 -30.48 8.43 -8.83
N TYR A 4 -31.03 9.00 -7.74
CA TYR A 4 -30.32 9.14 -6.46
C TYR A 4 -29.94 7.79 -5.85
N TYR A 5 -30.71 6.73 -6.15
CA TYR A 5 -30.38 5.39 -5.69
C TYR A 5 -29.06 4.93 -6.32
N TYR A 6 -28.97 4.91 -7.65
CA TYR A 6 -27.79 4.45 -8.36
C TYR A 6 -26.52 5.25 -8.01
N VAL A 7 -26.66 6.57 -7.82
CA VAL A 7 -25.54 7.47 -7.55
C VAL A 7 -24.78 7.06 -6.26
N ARG A 8 -25.49 6.76 -5.18
CA ARG A 8 -24.87 6.41 -3.89
C ARG A 8 -24.07 5.11 -3.95
N VAL A 9 -24.58 4.12 -4.68
CA VAL A 9 -23.85 2.85 -4.89
C VAL A 9 -22.63 3.04 -5.76
N VAL A 10 -22.72 3.80 -6.85
CA VAL A 10 -21.55 4.06 -7.70
C VAL A 10 -20.45 4.72 -6.89
N HIS A 11 -20.76 5.75 -6.09
CA HIS A 11 -19.82 6.34 -5.15
C HIS A 11 -19.20 5.30 -4.21
N GLY A 12 -20.04 4.49 -3.54
CA GLY A 12 -19.58 3.45 -2.62
C GLY A 12 -18.68 2.40 -3.28
N VAL A 13 -19.00 1.96 -4.49
CA VAL A 13 -18.20 1.00 -5.27
C VAL A 13 -16.84 1.60 -5.63
N LEU A 14 -16.82 2.84 -6.14
CA LEU A 14 -15.57 3.53 -6.49
C LEU A 14 -14.66 3.68 -5.28
N MET A 15 -15.21 4.13 -4.13
CA MET A 15 -14.45 4.28 -2.89
C MET A 15 -13.96 2.93 -2.34
N THR A 16 -14.78 1.89 -2.44
CA THR A 16 -14.39 0.53 -2.03
C THR A 16 -13.25 0.01 -2.89
N LEU A 17 -13.36 0.10 -4.22
CA LEU A 17 -12.30 -0.32 -5.12
C LEU A 17 -11.00 0.47 -4.89
N ALA A 18 -11.11 1.79 -4.69
CA ALA A 18 -9.97 2.64 -4.39
C ALA A 18 -9.23 2.20 -3.12
N PHE A 19 -9.92 2.14 -1.98
CA PHE A 19 -9.28 1.94 -0.67
C PHE A 19 -9.08 0.47 -0.29
N VAL A 20 -10.09 -0.37 -0.50
CA VAL A 20 -10.02 -1.82 -0.18
C VAL A 20 -9.25 -2.58 -1.26
N GLY A 21 -9.40 -2.20 -2.53
CA GLY A 21 -8.72 -2.84 -3.64
C GLY A 21 -7.31 -2.30 -3.84
N PHE A 22 -7.21 -1.16 -4.52
CA PHE A 22 -5.97 -0.66 -5.09
C PHE A 22 -4.98 -0.11 -4.04
N HIS A 23 -5.41 0.78 -3.15
CA HIS A 23 -4.54 1.33 -2.11
C HIS A 23 -4.08 0.25 -1.13
N PHE A 24 -4.98 -0.65 -0.72
CA PHE A 24 -4.65 -1.76 0.18
C PHE A 24 -3.61 -2.70 -0.43
N VAL A 25 -3.87 -3.25 -1.63
CA VAL A 25 -2.90 -4.13 -2.32
C VAL A 25 -1.60 -3.39 -2.60
N GLY A 26 -1.68 -2.13 -3.04
CA GLY A 26 -0.51 -1.28 -3.26
C GLY A 26 0.34 -1.11 -2.01
N ALA A 27 -0.24 -1.02 -0.81
CA ALA A 27 0.51 -0.94 0.44
C ALA A 27 1.32 -2.22 0.72
N PHE A 28 0.79 -3.41 0.39
CA PHE A 28 1.55 -4.67 0.49
C PHE A 28 2.70 -4.71 -0.52
N VAL A 29 2.46 -4.30 -1.77
CA VAL A 29 3.54 -4.20 -2.78
C VAL A 29 4.64 -3.24 -2.30
N GLY A 30 4.27 -2.10 -1.70
CA GLY A 30 5.21 -1.15 -1.09
C GLY A 30 6.00 -1.73 0.08
N LYS A 31 5.37 -2.56 0.92
CA LYS A 31 6.05 -3.32 1.99
C LYS A 31 7.10 -4.27 1.40
N TRP A 32 6.77 -5.01 0.36
CA TRP A 32 7.72 -5.92 -0.31
C TRP A 32 8.88 -5.17 -0.95
N LEU A 33 8.62 -4.01 -1.56
CA LEU A 33 9.67 -3.12 -2.05
C LEU A 33 10.63 -2.70 -0.93
N ALA A 34 10.11 -2.28 0.22
CA ALA A 34 10.91 -1.87 1.37
C ALA A 34 11.77 -3.02 1.91
N LEU A 35 11.21 -4.24 1.97
CA LEU A 35 11.96 -5.44 2.37
C LEU A 35 13.08 -5.78 1.39
N GLU A 36 12.83 -5.74 0.08
CA GLU A 36 13.85 -6.10 -0.92
C GLU A 36 14.96 -5.06 -0.99
N THR A 37 14.64 -3.77 -0.81
CA THR A 37 15.62 -2.68 -0.80
C THR A 37 16.42 -2.57 0.51
N SER A 38 15.94 -3.16 1.61
CA SER A 38 16.62 -3.16 2.91
C SER A 38 17.55 -4.37 3.13
N ARG A 39 17.55 -5.37 2.25
CA ARG A 39 18.40 -6.57 2.39
C ARG A 39 19.86 -6.21 2.10
N PRO A 40 20.81 -6.49 3.01
CA PRO A 40 22.22 -6.27 2.74
C PRO A 40 22.66 -7.15 1.56
N THR A 41 23.40 -6.55 0.62
CA THR A 41 24.09 -7.22 -0.48
C THR A 41 25.23 -8.06 0.10
N SER A 42 24.91 -9.19 0.71
CA SER A 42 25.93 -10.16 1.11
C SER A 42 26.62 -10.72 -0.14
N GLY A 43 27.84 -10.26 -0.39
CA GLY A 43 28.99 -10.99 -0.96
C GLY A 43 28.88 -11.80 -2.26
N SER A 44 27.71 -11.93 -2.90
CA SER A 44 27.55 -12.77 -4.10
C SER A 44 28.11 -12.05 -5.32
N LYS A 45 29.22 -12.58 -5.85
CA LYS A 45 29.91 -12.10 -7.07
C LYS A 45 29.07 -12.20 -8.36
N ASN A 46 27.90 -12.84 -8.30
CA ASN A 46 26.92 -12.85 -9.38
C ASN A 46 25.59 -12.30 -8.85
N PRO A 47 25.09 -11.13 -9.30
CA PRO A 47 23.74 -10.68 -8.96
C PRO A 47 22.75 -11.34 -9.94
N PRO A 48 21.98 -12.37 -9.54
CA PRO A 48 21.07 -13.04 -10.45
C PRO A 48 19.84 -12.15 -10.61
N GLU A 49 19.60 -11.53 -11.77
CA GLU A 49 18.31 -10.85 -12.12
C GLU A 49 17.71 -9.88 -11.08
N ARG A 50 18.47 -9.53 -10.03
CA ARG A 50 17.95 -9.00 -8.76
C ARG A 50 17.54 -7.53 -8.85
N TRP A 51 17.88 -6.90 -9.97
CA TRP A 51 17.67 -5.48 -10.26
C TRP A 51 16.33 -5.20 -10.96
N SER A 52 15.70 -6.20 -11.60
CA SER A 52 14.39 -6.04 -12.24
C SER A 52 13.25 -6.00 -11.22
N ARG A 53 13.35 -6.81 -10.15
CA ARG A 53 12.30 -6.99 -9.15
C ARG A 53 11.99 -5.73 -8.32
N PRO A 54 12.97 -4.99 -7.75
CA PRO A 54 12.67 -3.75 -7.02
C PRO A 54 12.08 -2.66 -7.91
N LYS A 55 12.53 -2.56 -9.17
CA LYS A 55 11.95 -1.63 -10.15
C LYS A 55 10.50 -2.01 -10.48
N ALA A 56 10.23 -3.30 -10.72
CA ALA A 56 8.89 -3.79 -10.97
C ALA A 56 7.97 -3.52 -9.77
N LEU A 57 8.39 -3.86 -8.54
CA LEU A 57 7.62 -3.59 -7.33
C LEU A 57 7.36 -2.09 -7.12
N PHE A 58 8.33 -1.23 -7.41
CA PHE A 58 8.15 0.22 -7.34
C PHE A 58 7.07 0.70 -8.32
N TRP A 59 7.17 0.32 -9.60
CA TRP A 59 6.18 0.74 -10.59
C TRP A 59 4.81 0.11 -10.38
N SER A 60 4.75 -1.14 -9.91
CA SER A 60 3.48 -1.77 -9.51
C SER A 60 2.85 -1.04 -8.33
N HIS A 61 3.62 -0.67 -7.31
CA HIS A 61 3.11 0.15 -6.21
C HIS A 61 2.57 1.48 -6.74
N VAL A 62 3.36 2.23 -7.52
CA VAL A 62 2.95 3.51 -8.09
C VAL A 62 1.67 3.37 -8.93
N ALA A 63 1.59 2.38 -9.83
CA ALA A 63 0.42 2.16 -10.66
C ALA A 63 -0.83 1.88 -9.81
N LEU A 64 -0.73 1.02 -8.80
CA LEU A 64 -1.84 0.74 -7.89
C LEU A 64 -2.27 2.00 -7.11
N GLN A 65 -1.33 2.81 -6.61
CA GLN A 65 -1.67 4.05 -5.92
C GLN A 65 -2.33 5.07 -6.85
N VAL A 66 -1.86 5.20 -8.10
CA VAL A 66 -2.45 6.12 -9.10
C VAL A 66 -3.85 5.69 -9.50
N ILE A 67 -4.08 4.39 -9.73
CA ILE A 67 -5.42 3.87 -10.04
C ILE A 67 -6.36 4.07 -8.84
N GLY A 68 -5.90 3.75 -7.62
CA GLY A 68 -6.65 4.00 -6.40
C GLY A 68 -7.03 5.47 -6.24
N LEU A 69 -6.07 6.38 -6.45
CA LEU A 69 -6.29 7.81 -6.38
C LEU A 69 -7.31 8.26 -7.44
N ALA A 70 -7.18 7.81 -8.69
CA ALA A 70 -8.11 8.15 -9.76
C ALA A 70 -9.55 7.72 -9.45
N LEU A 71 -9.74 6.49 -8.96
CA LEU A 71 -11.06 5.98 -8.55
C LEU A 71 -11.62 6.73 -7.33
N GLY A 72 -10.78 7.00 -6.33
CA GLY A 72 -11.17 7.77 -5.15
C GLY A 72 -11.56 9.20 -5.51
N THR A 73 -10.83 9.85 -6.42
CA THR A 73 -11.14 11.17 -6.95
C THR A 73 -12.45 11.16 -7.72
N ALA A 74 -12.66 10.19 -8.61
CA ALA A 74 -13.91 10.04 -9.34
C ALA A 74 -15.09 9.87 -8.36
N GLY A 75 -14.94 9.02 -7.34
CA GLY A 75 -15.94 8.86 -6.29
C GLY A 75 -16.19 10.15 -5.52
N LEU A 76 -15.15 10.91 -5.17
CA LEU A 76 -15.26 12.16 -4.40
C LEU A 76 -15.99 13.23 -5.21
N VAL A 77 -15.57 13.45 -6.46
CA VAL A 77 -16.21 14.40 -7.39
C VAL A 77 -17.66 14.03 -7.60
N TYR A 78 -17.94 12.74 -7.83
CA TYR A 78 -19.30 12.25 -8.00
C TYR A 78 -20.16 12.48 -6.76
N GLY A 79 -19.56 12.35 -5.57
CA GLY A 79 -20.23 12.74 -4.33
C GLY A 79 -20.53 14.24 -4.27
N PHE A 80 -19.58 15.10 -4.66
CA PHE A 80 -19.76 16.56 -4.57
C PHE A 80 -20.80 17.08 -5.54
N GLU A 81 -20.86 16.50 -6.75
CA GLU A 81 -21.78 16.96 -7.79
C GLU A 81 -23.21 16.45 -7.58
N GLU A 82 -23.39 15.25 -7.02
CA GLU A 82 -24.70 14.59 -6.98
C GLU A 82 -25.31 14.49 -5.56
N PHE A 83 -24.52 14.68 -4.50
CA PHE A 83 -25.04 14.70 -3.13
C PHE A 83 -25.30 16.14 -2.70
N ASP A 84 -26.54 16.58 -2.88
CA ASP A 84 -27.05 17.90 -2.48
C ASP A 84 -27.24 18.00 -0.95
N ILE A 85 -26.22 17.60 -0.18
CA ILE A 85 -26.20 17.58 1.29
C ILE A 85 -24.87 18.17 1.77
N PRO A 86 -24.89 19.16 2.69
CA PRO A 86 -23.67 19.68 3.28
C PRO A 86 -22.87 18.57 3.99
N TYR A 87 -21.59 18.46 3.66
CA TYR A 87 -20.74 17.34 4.06
C TYR A 87 -20.53 17.23 5.58
N GLU A 88 -20.58 18.37 6.28
CA GLU A 88 -20.49 18.46 7.74
C GLU A 88 -21.70 17.86 8.47
N LEU A 89 -22.81 17.68 7.76
CA LEU A 89 -24.07 17.12 8.27
C LEU A 89 -24.21 15.62 7.99
N VAL A 90 -23.32 15.04 7.17
CA VAL A 90 -23.32 13.60 6.92
C VAL A 90 -22.97 12.85 8.20
N GLN A 91 -23.75 11.80 8.50
CA GLN A 91 -23.56 10.95 9.68
C GLN A 91 -22.10 10.46 9.80
N TYR A 92 -21.65 10.27 11.04
CA TYR A 92 -20.28 9.87 11.38
C TYR A 92 -19.18 10.79 10.83
N LYS A 93 -19.52 12.02 10.42
CA LYS A 93 -18.61 12.94 9.72
C LYS A 93 -17.98 12.32 8.47
N HIS A 94 -18.66 11.33 7.85
CA HIS A 94 -18.15 10.57 6.71
C HIS A 94 -17.71 11.46 5.56
N GLY A 95 -18.48 12.53 5.26
CA GLY A 95 -18.12 13.51 4.24
C GLY A 95 -16.80 14.22 4.56
N VAL A 96 -16.69 14.79 5.78
CA VAL A 96 -15.49 15.52 6.22
C VAL A 96 -14.26 14.61 6.26
N VAL A 97 -14.40 13.41 6.86
CA VAL A 97 -13.33 12.42 6.93
C VAL A 97 -12.90 11.98 5.53
N GLY A 98 -13.84 11.79 4.61
CA GLY A 98 -13.55 11.48 3.21
C GLY A 98 -12.68 12.53 2.52
N VAL A 99 -12.96 13.81 2.72
CA VAL A 99 -12.14 14.91 2.20
C VAL A 99 -10.73 14.87 2.78
N TRP A 100 -10.59 14.68 4.10
CA TRP A 100 -9.27 14.55 4.74
C TRP A 100 -8.48 13.35 4.22
N VAL A 101 -9.12 12.19 4.08
CA VAL A 101 -8.49 10.97 3.55
C VAL A 101 -8.00 11.21 2.14
N MET A 102 -8.81 11.83 1.28
CA MET A 102 -8.40 12.15 -0.10
C MET A 102 -7.25 13.17 -0.12
N GLY A 103 -7.31 14.21 0.72
CA GLY A 103 -6.21 15.17 0.88
C GLY A 103 -4.90 14.48 1.30
N LEU A 104 -4.96 13.54 2.24
CA LEU A 104 -3.81 12.73 2.64
C LEU A 104 -3.32 11.84 1.49
N ALA A 105 -4.21 11.23 0.69
CA ALA A 105 -3.83 10.40 -0.45
C ALA A 105 -3.11 11.22 -1.53
N TYR A 106 -3.60 12.42 -1.85
CA TYR A 106 -2.89 13.36 -2.73
C TYR A 106 -1.54 13.76 -2.16
N PHE A 107 -1.48 14.09 -0.88
CA PHE A 107 -0.23 14.44 -0.22
C PHE A 107 0.78 13.27 -0.25
N GLN A 108 0.33 12.02 -0.07
CA GLN A 108 1.17 10.84 -0.26
C GLN A 108 1.70 10.71 -1.69
N GLY A 109 0.87 11.01 -2.69
CA GLY A 109 1.30 11.06 -4.09
C GLY A 109 2.39 12.10 -4.34
N VAL A 110 2.20 13.32 -3.83
CA VAL A 110 3.21 14.40 -3.92
C VAL A 110 4.49 14.02 -3.19
N MET A 111 4.40 13.50 -1.97
CA MET A 111 5.55 12.98 -1.23
C MET A 111 6.31 11.93 -2.05
N GLY A 112 5.60 10.99 -2.67
CA GLY A 112 6.19 9.96 -3.54
C GLY A 112 6.92 10.56 -4.74
N ALA A 113 6.41 11.64 -5.33
CA ALA A 113 7.04 12.33 -6.46
C ALA A 113 8.35 13.05 -6.08
N VAL A 114 8.41 13.63 -4.86
CA VAL A 114 9.62 14.31 -4.35
C VAL A 114 10.57 13.37 -3.59
N ARG A 115 10.38 12.06 -3.74
CA ARG A 115 11.17 11.03 -3.07
C ARG A 115 12.69 11.23 -3.31
N PRO A 116 13.52 11.24 -2.25
CA PRO A 116 14.98 11.30 -2.39
C PRO A 116 15.53 10.15 -3.25
N ARG A 117 16.47 10.48 -4.15
CA ARG A 117 17.05 9.51 -5.09
C ARG A 117 17.76 8.33 -4.42
N PRO A 118 17.85 7.19 -5.13
CA PRO A 118 19.02 6.35 -5.25
C PRO A 118 20.24 6.70 -4.39
N LEU A 119 20.65 5.94 -3.36
CA LEU A 119 22.09 5.90 -3.10
C LEU A 119 22.69 5.01 -4.18
N THR A 120 23.75 5.47 -4.83
CA THR A 120 24.48 4.69 -5.84
C THR A 120 25.42 3.69 -5.17
N ASP A 121 25.79 2.62 -5.87
CA ASP A 121 26.70 1.60 -5.35
C ASP A 121 28.07 2.18 -4.97
N GLY A 122 28.53 3.19 -5.73
CA GLY A 122 29.75 3.94 -5.42
C GLY A 122 29.64 4.72 -4.10
N GLU A 123 28.50 5.35 -3.83
CA GLU A 123 28.24 6.06 -2.57
C GLU A 123 28.13 5.10 -1.37
N LEU A 124 27.53 3.92 -1.57
CA LEU A 124 27.44 2.87 -0.53
C LEU A 124 28.81 2.25 -0.23
N ALA A 125 29.63 2.00 -1.25
CA ALA A 125 30.98 1.45 -1.10
C ALA A 125 31.99 2.44 -0.50
N ALA A 126 31.78 3.74 -0.72
CA ALA A 126 32.56 4.79 -0.07
C ALA A 126 32.15 4.92 1.42
N GLU A 127 30.87 4.79 1.75
CA GLU A 127 30.40 4.87 3.13
C GLU A 127 30.95 3.74 4.02
N GLY A 128 31.14 2.54 3.46
CA GLY A 128 31.84 1.43 4.12
C GLY A 128 33.32 1.74 4.47
N ARG A 129 33.89 2.76 3.83
CA ARG A 129 35.23 3.32 4.10
C ARG A 129 35.20 4.59 4.95
N GLY A 130 34.04 4.97 5.48
CA GLY A 130 33.85 6.18 6.28
C GLY A 130 33.56 7.45 5.49
N GLU A 131 33.63 7.40 4.16
CA GLU A 131 33.47 8.52 3.23
C GLU A 131 32.15 8.41 2.48
N GLY A 132 31.09 9.13 2.85
CA GLY A 132 29.83 8.99 2.11
C GLY A 132 28.79 10.02 2.51
N PRO A 133 27.70 10.17 1.73
CA PRO A 133 26.69 11.19 1.97
C PRO A 133 25.74 10.76 3.10
N ARG A 134 26.27 10.68 4.34
CA ARG A 134 25.54 10.28 5.55
C ARG A 134 24.20 11.02 5.68
N THR A 135 24.21 12.33 5.41
CA THR A 135 23.01 13.18 5.43
C THR A 135 21.94 12.71 4.46
N ARG A 136 22.29 12.33 3.23
CA ARG A 136 21.32 11.86 2.22
C ARG A 136 20.72 10.51 2.60
N ARG A 137 21.53 9.60 3.17
CA ARG A 137 21.06 8.32 3.70
C ARG A 137 20.04 8.52 4.82
N LEU A 138 20.35 9.40 5.77
CA LEU A 138 19.44 9.76 6.85
C LEU A 138 18.14 10.36 6.30
N LEU A 139 18.24 11.31 5.36
CA LEU A 139 17.08 11.93 4.74
C LEU A 139 16.17 10.90 4.06
N ARG A 140 16.76 9.95 3.34
CA ARG A 140 16.00 8.89 2.67
C ARG A 140 15.35 7.92 3.66
N ARG A 141 16.05 7.52 4.72
CA ARG A 141 15.49 6.66 5.77
C ARG A 141 14.33 7.36 6.50
N ALA A 142 14.52 8.63 6.86
CA ALA A 142 13.48 9.45 7.46
C ALA A 142 12.27 9.57 6.52
N PHE A 143 12.50 9.86 5.25
CA PHE A 143 11.46 9.91 4.22
C PHE A 143 10.71 8.57 4.13
N GLU A 144 11.40 7.44 4.00
CA GLU A 144 10.78 6.12 3.87
C GLU A 144 9.96 5.74 5.11
N TYR A 145 10.44 6.11 6.31
CA TYR A 145 9.70 5.93 7.56
C TYR A 145 8.42 6.78 7.60
N VAL A 146 8.54 8.09 7.37
CA VAL A 146 7.41 9.03 7.42
C VAL A 146 6.38 8.68 6.35
N HIS A 147 6.81 8.42 5.12
CA HIS A 147 5.93 8.00 4.02
C HIS A 147 5.20 6.69 4.35
N SER A 148 5.90 5.69 4.91
CA SER A 148 5.26 4.43 5.29
C SER A 148 4.26 4.60 6.44
N ALA A 149 4.63 5.36 7.48
CA ALA A 149 3.76 5.59 8.63
C ALA A 149 2.49 6.36 8.21
N LEU A 150 2.66 7.45 7.45
CA LEU A 150 1.55 8.28 7.00
C LEU A 150 0.66 7.55 5.99
N GLY A 151 1.24 6.74 5.10
CA GLY A 151 0.50 5.87 4.20
C GLY A 151 -0.39 4.86 4.93
N LYS A 152 0.10 4.25 6.02
CA LYS A 152 -0.71 3.34 6.86
C LYS A 152 -1.87 4.05 7.55
N VAL A 153 -1.62 5.24 8.12
CA VAL A 153 -2.66 6.06 8.75
C VAL A 153 -3.73 6.47 7.73
N SER A 154 -3.30 6.96 6.56
CA SER A 154 -4.21 7.33 5.46
C SER A 154 -5.06 6.14 5.00
N LEU A 155 -4.46 4.96 4.83
CA LEU A 155 -5.19 3.74 4.45
C LEU A 155 -6.18 3.31 5.54
N ALA A 156 -5.78 3.33 6.81
CA ALA A 156 -6.66 2.97 7.93
C ALA A 156 -7.88 3.89 8.01
N LEU A 157 -7.68 5.21 7.88
CA LEU A 157 -8.76 6.18 7.83
C LEU A 157 -9.65 5.98 6.59
N GLY A 158 -9.07 5.67 5.43
CA GLY A 158 -9.83 5.38 4.22
C GLY A 158 -10.71 4.13 4.35
N LEU A 159 -10.17 3.04 4.92
CA LEU A 159 -10.95 1.83 5.20
C LEU A 159 -12.07 2.11 6.20
N LEU A 160 -11.79 2.84 7.28
CA LEU A 160 -12.81 3.26 8.24
C LEU A 160 -13.91 4.06 7.54
N ASN A 161 -13.54 5.00 6.66
CA ASN A 161 -14.49 5.83 5.95
C ASN A 161 -15.36 5.03 4.97
N VAL A 162 -14.81 4.00 4.32
CA VAL A 162 -15.60 3.07 3.49
C VAL A 162 -16.66 2.36 4.34
N TYR A 163 -16.29 1.81 5.49
CA TYR A 163 -17.23 1.06 6.33
C TYR A 163 -18.25 1.95 7.03
N THR A 164 -17.90 3.19 7.41
CA THR A 164 -18.92 4.16 7.86
C THR A 164 -19.88 4.51 6.73
N GLY A 165 -19.41 4.60 5.48
CA GLY A 165 -20.26 4.77 4.30
C GLY A 165 -21.27 3.63 4.12
N VAL A 166 -20.82 2.37 4.26
CA VAL A 166 -21.71 1.19 4.23
C VAL A 166 -22.73 1.24 5.37
N ALA A 167 -22.32 1.63 6.59
CA ALA A 167 -23.24 1.77 7.71
C ALA A 167 -24.30 2.87 7.48
N ILE A 168 -23.93 3.96 6.80
CA ILE A 168 -24.88 5.01 6.40
C ILE A 168 -25.87 4.45 5.37
N MET A 169 -25.41 3.66 4.39
CA MET A 169 -26.32 3.04 3.41
C MET A 169 -27.38 2.16 4.09
N ARG A 170 -27.05 1.50 5.20
CA ARG A 170 -28.02 0.81 6.04
C ARG A 170 -29.01 1.76 6.70
N SER A 171 -28.53 2.85 7.33
CA SER A 171 -29.37 3.76 8.11
C SER A 171 -30.42 4.49 7.26
N ILE A 172 -30.11 4.72 5.98
CA ILE A 172 -31.03 5.32 4.99
C ILE A 172 -31.89 4.27 4.26
N GLN A 173 -31.90 3.01 4.73
CA GLN A 173 -32.64 1.88 4.15
C GLN A 173 -32.29 1.58 2.68
N TYR A 174 -31.06 1.90 2.27
CA TYR A 174 -30.59 1.64 0.92
C TYR A 174 -30.10 0.20 0.76
N LEU A 175 -29.29 -0.24 1.73
CA LEU A 175 -28.91 -1.63 1.88
C LEU A 175 -29.74 -2.22 3.02
N ASP A 176 -30.34 -3.37 2.76
CA ASP A 176 -30.85 -4.22 3.82
C ASP A 176 -29.69 -4.87 4.60
N ASP A 177 -30.02 -5.57 5.67
CA ASP A 177 -29.02 -6.22 6.52
C ASP A 177 -28.19 -7.24 5.73
N ASP A 178 -28.76 -7.89 4.73
CA ASP A 178 -28.06 -8.86 3.90
C ASP A 178 -27.14 -8.18 2.88
N GLY A 179 -27.53 -7.07 2.26
CA GLY A 179 -26.67 -6.26 1.41
C GLY A 179 -25.46 -5.69 2.16
N VAL A 180 -25.63 -5.24 3.40
CA VAL A 180 -24.53 -4.80 4.28
C VAL A 180 -23.57 -5.95 4.58
N LYS A 181 -24.11 -7.13 4.95
CA LYS A 181 -23.30 -8.34 5.22
C LYS A 181 -22.55 -8.79 3.98
N GLN A 182 -23.18 -8.79 2.81
CA GLN A 182 -22.55 -9.17 1.55
C GLN A 182 -21.44 -8.21 1.18
N TRP A 183 -21.70 -6.89 1.19
CA TRP A 183 -20.67 -5.90 0.86
C TRP A 183 -19.48 -6.00 1.81
N SER A 184 -19.74 -6.00 3.12
CA SER A 184 -18.69 -6.08 4.15
C SER A 184 -17.97 -7.43 4.09
N GLY A 185 -18.70 -8.52 3.88
CA GLY A 185 -18.16 -9.87 3.81
C GLY A 185 -17.22 -10.06 2.62
N VAL A 186 -17.59 -9.55 1.44
CA VAL A 186 -16.74 -9.60 0.24
C VAL A 186 -15.48 -8.76 0.44
N THR A 187 -15.60 -7.53 0.97
CA THR A 187 -14.44 -6.66 1.17
C THR A 187 -13.49 -7.17 2.25
N ILE A 188 -14.02 -7.66 3.38
CA ILE A 188 -13.22 -8.27 4.44
C ILE A 188 -12.58 -9.57 3.93
N GLY A 189 -13.35 -10.41 3.23
CA GLY A 189 -12.83 -11.65 2.63
C GLY A 189 -11.67 -11.39 1.68
N PHE A 190 -11.78 -10.36 0.83
CA PHE A 190 -10.70 -9.93 -0.04
C PHE A 190 -9.45 -9.49 0.74
N MET A 191 -9.61 -8.62 1.74
CA MET A 191 -8.47 -8.18 2.57
C MET A 191 -7.79 -9.35 3.30
N MET A 192 -8.59 -10.30 3.81
CA MET A 192 -8.07 -11.52 4.43
C MET A 192 -7.31 -12.39 3.43
N ALA A 193 -7.82 -12.54 2.21
CA ALA A 193 -7.11 -13.28 1.16
C ALA A 193 -5.75 -12.63 0.83
N VAL A 194 -5.69 -11.30 0.74
CA VAL A 194 -4.43 -10.55 0.53
C VAL A 194 -3.46 -10.77 1.70
N LEU A 195 -3.94 -10.71 2.95
CA LEU A 195 -3.14 -10.97 4.15
C LEU A 195 -2.58 -12.40 4.19
N LEU A 196 -3.41 -13.40 3.86
CA LEU A 196 -3.00 -14.80 3.80
C LEU A 196 -1.97 -15.03 2.69
N MET A 197 -2.17 -14.42 1.52
CA MET A 197 -1.21 -14.47 0.42
C MET A 197 0.13 -13.83 0.82
N ASP A 198 0.11 -12.67 1.46
CA ASP A 198 1.31 -12.01 1.99
C ASP A 198 2.03 -12.91 3.01
N GLY A 199 1.30 -13.55 3.93
CA GLY A 199 1.84 -14.50 4.89
C GLY A 199 2.49 -15.72 4.22
N ALA A 200 1.83 -16.29 3.22
CA ALA A 200 2.36 -17.42 2.45
C ALA A 200 3.63 -17.06 1.68
N LEU A 201 3.67 -15.86 1.07
CA LEU A 201 4.85 -15.34 0.38
C LEU A 201 6.02 -15.10 1.35
N GLN A 202 5.75 -14.54 2.53
CA GLN A 202 6.77 -14.37 3.58
C GLN A 202 7.33 -15.71 4.05
N LYS A 203 6.48 -16.72 4.28
CA LYS A 203 6.92 -18.06 4.68
C LYS A 203 7.82 -18.67 3.61
N ARG A 204 7.40 -18.66 2.33
CA ARG A 204 8.21 -19.16 1.21
C ARG A 204 9.57 -18.46 1.12
N ALA A 205 9.62 -17.14 1.32
CA ALA A 205 10.86 -16.38 1.31
C ALA A 205 11.80 -16.76 2.46
N ARG A 206 11.27 -17.05 3.65
CA ARG A 206 12.05 -17.54 4.81
C ARG A 206 12.60 -18.94 4.55
N ASP A 207 11.76 -19.85 4.09
CA ASP A 207 12.14 -21.24 3.81
C ASP A 207 13.23 -21.33 2.73
N ALA A 208 13.12 -20.50 1.67
CA ALA A 208 14.15 -20.40 0.64
C ALA A 208 15.49 -19.88 1.20
N GLY A 209 15.44 -18.89 2.09
CA GLY A 209 16.63 -18.38 2.78
C GLY A 209 17.33 -19.46 3.62
N GLN A 210 16.57 -20.21 4.42
CA GLN A 210 17.12 -21.30 5.25
C GLN A 210 17.78 -22.39 4.40
N ARG A 211 17.15 -22.79 3.28
CA ARG A 211 17.74 -23.78 2.36
C ARG A 211 19.05 -23.29 1.74
N SER A 212 19.14 -22.01 1.38
CA SER A 212 20.38 -21.44 0.83
C SER A 212 21.53 -21.42 1.83
N VAL A 213 21.25 -21.16 3.12
CA VAL A 213 22.26 -21.21 4.19
C VAL A 213 22.72 -22.64 4.45
N ALA A 214 21.78 -23.60 4.50
CA ALA A 214 22.12 -25.01 4.68
C ALA A 214 23.04 -25.52 3.55
N ALA A 215 22.71 -25.21 2.30
CA ALA A 215 23.51 -25.60 1.14
C ALA A 215 24.91 -24.94 1.15
N ALA A 216 25.02 -23.67 1.56
CA ALA A 216 26.32 -22.99 1.68
C ALA A 216 27.22 -23.65 2.74
N ASN A 217 26.65 -24.00 3.90
CA ASN A 217 27.37 -24.67 4.98
C ASN A 217 27.85 -26.08 4.56
N GLU A 218 27.04 -26.84 3.82
CA GLU A 218 27.46 -28.14 3.27
C GLU A 218 28.62 -28.00 2.27
N THR A 219 28.62 -26.92 1.49
CA THR A 219 29.68 -26.64 0.50
C THR A 219 30.99 -26.25 1.19
N GLU A 220 30.94 -25.46 2.26
CA GLU A 220 32.14 -25.11 3.05
C GLU A 220 32.69 -26.32 3.82
N LEU A 221 31.82 -27.17 4.37
CA LEU A 221 32.22 -28.38 5.09
C LEU A 221 32.89 -29.39 4.16
N THR A 222 32.42 -29.53 2.92
CA THR A 222 33.02 -30.43 1.93
C THR A 222 34.32 -29.88 1.35
N ALA A 223 34.51 -28.55 1.34
CA ALA A 223 35.74 -27.90 0.92
C ALA A 223 36.85 -27.94 1.99
N SER A 224 36.52 -27.96 3.29
CA SER A 224 37.51 -27.99 4.39
C SER A 224 38.05 -29.38 4.71
N VAL A 225 37.44 -30.43 4.17
CA VAL A 225 37.83 -31.85 4.37
C VAL A 225 38.71 -32.37 3.22
N ARG A 226 39.05 -31.54 2.23
CA ARG A 226 40.01 -31.84 1.16
C ARG A 226 41.32 -31.09 1.36
#